data_AF-H0WL28-F1
#
_entry.id   AF-H0WL28-F1
#
_cell.length_a   1.000
_cell.length_b   1.000
_cell.length_c   1.000
_cell.angle_alpha   90.00
_cell.angle_beta   90.00
_cell.angle_gamma   90.00
#
_symmetry.space_group_name_H-M   'P 1'
#
loop_
_entity.id
_entity.type
_entity.pdbx_description
1 polymer ?
#
loop_
_entity_poly.entity_id
_entity_poly.type
_entity_poly.pdbx_seq_one_letter_code
_entity_poly.pdbx_strand_id
1 'polypeptide(L)'
;MGLLRGWPPCARAMARLSAVRSHYCALLLAAALAVCAFYYLGSGRETFSSATKRLKEARAGVPAAPSPPAPEVMRGSVATAPGAKAKSLEGGGAGPVDYHLLMMFTKAEHNAALQAKARVALRSLLRLAKFETHEVLNLHFVSEEASREVVKVLLRELLPPAAGFKCKVIFHDVAVLTDKLFPVVEAMQKHFSAGSGTYYSDSIFFLSIAMHQIMPKEILRVIQVDLDLKYKTNIRELFEEFDNFLPGAVIGIAREMQPVYRHTFWQFRRENPKTRVGGPPPEGLPGFNSGVMLLNLEAMRQSPLYSHLLEPAQVQQLTDKYHFRGHLGDQDFFTMIGMEHPELFHVLDCTWNRQLCTWWRDHGYSDVFEAYFQCEGHVKIYHGNCNTPIPED
;
A
#
# COMPACT_ATOMS: atom_id res chain seq x y z
N MET A 1 -6.80 -28.64 76.02
CA MET A 1 -6.40 -27.85 74.83
C MET A 1 -5.96 -28.81 73.74
N GLY A 2 -6.43 -28.61 72.49
CA GLY A 2 -5.80 -29.19 71.29
C GLY A 2 -6.56 -30.31 70.57
N LEU A 3 -7.66 -29.98 69.89
CA LEU A 3 -8.25 -30.80 68.82
C LEU A 3 -7.50 -30.52 67.49
N LEU A 4 -6.73 -31.50 66.99
CA LEU A 4 -6.24 -31.51 65.61
C LEU A 4 -7.18 -32.41 64.78
N ARG A 5 -8.19 -31.81 64.14
CA ARG A 5 -9.02 -32.48 63.13
C ARG A 5 -8.29 -32.47 61.79
N GLY A 6 -7.88 -33.64 61.31
CA GLY A 6 -7.39 -33.85 59.95
C GLY A 6 -8.52 -33.68 58.92
N TRP A 7 -8.25 -32.91 57.85
CA TRP A 7 -9.18 -32.77 56.73
C TRP A 7 -9.28 -34.06 55.90
N PRO A 8 -10.47 -34.39 55.36
CA PRO A 8 -10.67 -35.61 54.57
C PRO A 8 -9.96 -35.53 53.21
N PRO A 9 -9.56 -36.69 52.63
CA PRO A 9 -8.73 -36.77 51.43
C PRO A 9 -9.29 -36.07 50.17
N CYS A 10 -10.62 -35.88 50.09
CA CYS A 10 -11.25 -35.10 49.01
C CYS A 10 -10.89 -33.60 49.03
N ALA A 11 -10.67 -33.00 50.21
CA ALA A 11 -10.36 -31.57 50.32
C ALA A 11 -8.94 -31.24 49.80
N ARG A 12 -7.98 -32.16 49.97
CA ARG A 12 -6.62 -32.01 49.44
C ARG A 12 -6.54 -32.17 47.92
N ALA A 13 -7.37 -33.03 47.34
CA ALA A 13 -7.44 -33.21 45.89
C ALA A 13 -8.09 -32.00 45.18
N MET A 14 -9.20 -31.48 45.73
CA MET A 14 -9.82 -30.26 45.19
C MET A 14 -8.94 -29.03 45.35
N ALA A 15 -8.25 -28.85 46.50
CA ALA A 15 -7.32 -27.74 46.67
C ALA A 15 -6.14 -27.77 45.67
N ARG A 16 -5.65 -28.97 45.31
CA ARG A 16 -4.61 -29.14 44.27
C ARG A 16 -5.13 -28.82 42.87
N LEU A 17 -6.35 -29.22 42.52
CA LEU A 17 -6.98 -28.88 41.23
C LEU A 17 -7.27 -27.38 41.10
N SER A 18 -7.72 -26.73 42.18
CA SER A 18 -7.94 -25.28 42.27
C SER A 18 -6.63 -24.51 42.17
N ALA A 19 -5.57 -24.98 42.84
CA ALA A 19 -4.25 -24.39 42.76
C ALA A 19 -3.69 -24.50 41.34
N VAL A 20 -3.74 -25.68 40.72
CA VAL A 20 -3.26 -25.90 39.34
C VAL A 20 -4.00 -25.00 38.35
N ARG A 21 -5.34 -24.90 38.43
CA ARG A 21 -6.13 -23.97 37.60
C ARG A 21 -5.77 -22.50 37.84
N SER A 22 -5.52 -22.10 39.08
CA SER A 22 -5.08 -20.75 39.43
C SER A 22 -3.69 -20.42 38.84
N HIS A 23 -2.77 -21.39 38.82
CA HIS A 23 -1.44 -21.22 38.24
C HIS A 23 -1.50 -21.08 36.72
N TYR A 24 -2.35 -21.85 36.04
CA TYR A 24 -2.58 -21.70 34.60
C TYR A 24 -3.26 -20.36 34.25
N CYS A 25 -4.23 -19.91 35.04
CA CYS A 25 -4.83 -18.59 34.85
C CYS A 25 -3.81 -17.46 35.09
N ALA A 26 -2.96 -17.57 36.11
CA ALA A 26 -1.91 -16.59 36.38
C ALA A 26 -0.84 -16.56 35.27
N LEU A 27 -0.46 -17.73 34.73
CA LEU A 27 0.44 -17.83 33.58
C LEU A 27 -0.16 -17.25 32.30
N LEU A 28 -1.45 -17.51 32.03
CA LEU A 28 -2.16 -16.91 30.89
C LEU A 28 -2.30 -15.40 31.05
N LEU A 29 -2.57 -14.91 32.26
CA LEU A 29 -2.65 -13.47 32.54
C LEU A 29 -1.27 -12.82 32.39
N ALA A 30 -0.21 -13.46 32.89
CA ALA A 30 1.16 -12.99 32.73
C ALA A 30 1.60 -13.00 31.26
N ALA A 31 1.23 -14.03 30.49
CA ALA A 31 1.48 -14.09 29.05
C ALA A 31 0.70 -13.00 28.31
N ALA A 32 -0.57 -12.78 28.64
CA ALA A 32 -1.38 -11.71 28.06
C ALA A 32 -0.82 -10.31 28.41
N LEU A 33 -0.38 -10.10 29.65
CA LEU A 33 0.27 -8.87 30.08
C LEU A 33 1.64 -8.67 29.45
N ALA A 34 2.40 -9.75 29.21
CA ALA A 34 3.67 -9.70 28.49
C ALA A 34 3.47 -9.40 27.00
N VAL A 35 2.44 -9.97 26.36
CA VAL A 35 2.04 -9.63 24.99
C VAL A 35 1.57 -8.16 24.94
N CYS A 36 0.73 -7.71 25.87
CA CYS A 36 0.33 -6.31 25.97
C CYS A 36 1.54 -5.39 26.22
N ALA A 37 2.46 -5.73 27.12
CA ALA A 37 3.66 -4.95 27.36
C ALA A 37 4.58 -4.93 26.13
N PHE A 38 4.71 -6.05 25.41
CA PHE A 38 5.47 -6.09 24.16
C PHE A 38 4.85 -5.20 23.08
N TYR A 39 3.52 -5.20 22.96
CA TYR A 39 2.78 -4.39 22.00
C TYR A 39 2.69 -2.89 22.36
N TYR A 40 2.62 -2.56 23.65
CA TYR A 40 2.36 -1.17 24.11
C TYR A 40 3.56 -0.47 24.74
N LEU A 41 4.51 -1.21 25.32
CA LEU A 41 5.74 -0.67 25.94
C LEU A 41 6.99 -0.94 25.09
N GLY A 42 6.98 -1.95 24.21
CA GLY A 42 8.03 -2.22 23.23
C GLY A 42 8.06 -1.24 22.06
N SER A 43 6.96 -0.51 21.82
CA SER A 43 6.93 0.60 20.88
C SER A 43 7.46 1.87 21.54
N GLY A 44 8.77 2.11 21.37
CA GLY A 44 9.39 3.39 21.70
C GLY A 44 8.58 4.57 21.16
N ARG A 45 8.57 5.65 21.97
CA ARG A 45 7.89 6.92 21.75
C ARG A 45 8.03 7.42 20.29
N GLU A 46 6.93 8.00 19.81
CA GLU A 46 6.66 8.52 18.45
C GLU A 46 6.01 7.52 17.46
N THR A 47 4.74 7.22 17.74
CA THR A 47 3.84 6.57 16.80
C THR A 47 3.30 7.60 15.79
N PHE A 48 3.69 7.48 14.51
CA PHE A 48 2.87 7.56 13.27
C PHE A 48 1.46 8.12 13.49
N SER A 49 0.69 7.38 14.30
CA SER A 49 -0.61 7.72 14.88
C SER A 49 -0.84 9.18 15.26
N SER A 50 0.15 9.97 15.70
CA SER A 50 -0.10 11.29 16.29
C SER A 50 -0.82 12.27 15.36
N ALA A 51 -0.51 12.33 14.05
CA ALA A 51 -1.15 13.30 13.15
C ALA A 51 -2.59 12.88 12.82
N THR A 52 -2.79 11.66 12.31
CA THR A 52 -4.12 11.09 12.04
C THR A 52 -5.00 11.05 13.30
N LYS A 53 -4.42 10.70 14.46
CA LYS A 53 -5.10 10.69 15.76
C LYS A 53 -5.47 12.10 16.21
N ARG A 54 -4.57 13.08 16.12
CA ARG A 54 -4.87 14.50 16.41
C ARG A 54 -6.02 15.02 15.55
N LEU A 55 -6.04 14.69 14.26
CA LEU A 55 -7.14 15.08 13.36
C LEU A 55 -8.47 14.42 13.75
N LYS A 56 -8.46 13.12 14.08
CA LYS A 56 -9.64 12.39 14.56
C LYS A 56 -10.17 12.95 15.88
N GLU A 57 -9.27 13.25 16.83
CA GLU A 57 -9.61 13.85 18.12
C GLU A 57 -10.17 15.27 17.96
N ALA A 58 -9.59 16.08 17.07
CA ALA A 58 -10.09 17.43 16.76
C ALA A 58 -11.49 17.41 16.13
N ARG A 59 -11.80 16.43 15.26
CA ARG A 59 -13.13 16.29 14.64
C ARG A 59 -14.18 15.66 15.57
N ALA A 60 -13.78 14.78 16.49
CA ALA A 60 -14.71 14.19 17.47
C ALA A 60 -15.37 15.21 18.39
N GLY A 61 -14.82 16.43 18.50
CA GLY A 61 -15.38 17.55 19.26
C GLY A 61 -16.35 18.46 18.49
N VAL A 62 -16.62 18.22 17.20
CA VAL A 62 -17.47 19.09 16.36
C VAL A 62 -18.76 18.36 15.97
N PRO A 63 -19.96 18.88 16.28
CA PRO A 63 -21.23 18.30 15.84
C PRO A 63 -21.35 18.31 14.31
N ALA A 64 -21.83 17.22 13.71
CA ALA A 64 -22.01 17.10 12.27
C ALA A 64 -23.00 18.16 11.75
N ALA A 65 -22.56 18.95 10.76
CA ALA A 65 -23.44 19.87 10.04
C ALA A 65 -24.36 19.10 9.07
N PRO A 66 -25.63 19.52 8.90
CA PRO A 66 -26.57 18.84 8.02
C PRO A 66 -26.17 18.97 6.54
N SER A 67 -26.37 17.89 5.80
CA SER A 67 -26.05 17.77 4.38
C SER A 67 -26.90 18.72 3.51
N PRO A 68 -26.32 19.37 2.48
CA PRO A 68 -27.11 20.16 1.53
C PRO A 68 -27.94 19.25 0.60
N PRO A 69 -29.07 19.75 0.06
CA PRO A 69 -29.96 18.95 -0.77
C PRO A 69 -29.35 18.65 -2.15
N ALA A 70 -29.65 17.46 -2.67
CA ALA A 70 -29.19 16.98 -3.97
C ALA A 70 -29.85 17.76 -5.14
N PRO A 71 -29.13 18.10 -6.22
CA PRO A 71 -29.72 18.68 -7.42
C PRO A 71 -30.40 17.61 -8.31
N GLU A 72 -31.60 17.94 -8.80
CA GLU A 72 -32.42 17.13 -9.69
C GLU A 72 -31.78 16.90 -11.07
N VAL A 73 -31.93 15.67 -11.57
CA VAL A 73 -31.46 15.20 -12.87
C VAL A 73 -32.42 15.63 -13.98
N MET A 74 -31.99 16.53 -14.86
CA MET A 74 -32.70 16.80 -16.11
C MET A 74 -32.16 15.88 -17.23
N ARG A 75 -33.04 15.03 -17.77
CA ARG A 75 -32.80 14.17 -18.93
C ARG A 75 -32.56 15.01 -20.19
N GLY A 76 -31.41 14.83 -20.82
CA GLY A 76 -31.09 15.35 -22.16
C GLY A 76 -30.50 14.25 -23.03
N SER A 77 -31.07 14.09 -24.24
CA SER A 77 -30.88 12.99 -25.18
C SER A 77 -29.45 12.84 -25.72
N VAL A 78 -29.05 11.59 -25.93
CA VAL A 78 -27.80 11.15 -26.57
C VAL A 78 -27.86 11.43 -28.08
N ALA A 79 -26.79 12.03 -28.61
CA ALA A 79 -26.42 11.92 -30.02
C ALA A 79 -24.93 11.58 -30.10
N THR A 80 -24.63 10.48 -30.77
CA THR A 80 -23.30 9.91 -31.02
C THR A 80 -22.56 10.68 -32.10
N ALA A 81 -21.27 10.94 -31.88
CA ALA A 81 -20.32 11.30 -32.94
C ALA A 81 -18.98 10.57 -32.71
N PRO A 82 -18.26 10.15 -33.78
CA PRO A 82 -17.22 9.13 -33.68
C PRO A 82 -15.81 9.69 -33.54
N GLY A 83 -15.01 9.00 -32.72
CA GLY A 83 -13.58 8.73 -32.93
C GLY A 83 -12.64 9.93 -33.10
N ALA A 84 -12.17 10.49 -31.98
CA ALA A 84 -10.92 11.25 -31.97
C ALA A 84 -9.79 10.31 -31.52
N LYS A 85 -8.96 9.87 -32.48
CA LYS A 85 -7.68 9.21 -32.21
C LYS A 85 -6.85 10.10 -31.28
N ALA A 86 -6.30 9.50 -30.22
CA ALA A 86 -5.30 10.13 -29.38
C ALA A 86 -4.17 10.65 -30.25
N LYS A 87 -3.94 11.97 -30.22
CA LYS A 87 -2.74 12.57 -30.81
C LYS A 87 -1.55 12.02 -30.04
N SER A 88 -0.67 11.31 -30.74
CA SER A 88 0.67 11.03 -30.26
C SER A 88 1.32 12.35 -29.85
N LEU A 89 2.00 12.33 -28.70
CA LEU A 89 2.93 13.36 -28.27
C LEU A 89 4.17 13.32 -29.17
N GLU A 90 4.02 13.63 -30.45
CA GLU A 90 5.13 13.95 -31.34
C GLU A 90 4.83 15.28 -32.02
N GLY A 91 5.50 16.33 -31.55
CA GLY A 91 5.58 17.62 -32.22
C GLY A 91 5.38 18.81 -31.29
N GLY A 92 6.44 19.28 -30.61
CA GLY A 92 6.40 20.58 -29.93
C GLY A 92 7.56 20.91 -28.98
N GLY A 93 8.79 21.03 -29.48
CA GLY A 93 9.88 21.78 -28.83
C GLY A 93 10.76 21.01 -27.83
N ALA A 94 12.09 21.18 -27.96
CA ALA A 94 13.15 20.62 -27.12
C ALA A 94 13.17 21.24 -25.70
N GLY A 95 12.06 21.10 -24.97
CA GLY A 95 11.97 21.38 -23.54
C GLY A 95 12.48 20.20 -22.73
N PRO A 96 12.84 20.42 -21.45
CA PRO A 96 13.19 19.32 -20.56
C PRO A 96 11.98 18.38 -20.36
N VAL A 97 12.22 17.08 -20.38
CA VAL A 97 11.21 16.04 -20.10
C VAL A 97 11.45 15.50 -18.70
N ASP A 98 10.48 15.68 -17.79
CA ASP A 98 10.58 15.29 -16.39
C ASP A 98 9.94 13.90 -16.15
N TYR A 99 10.70 13.02 -15.51
CA TYR A 99 10.27 11.68 -15.06
C TYR A 99 10.16 11.67 -13.54
N HIS A 100 9.01 11.32 -12.99
CA HIS A 100 8.75 11.43 -11.54
C HIS A 100 8.63 10.06 -10.87
N LEU A 101 9.49 9.80 -9.89
CA LEU A 101 9.40 8.66 -8.98
C LEU A 101 9.07 9.14 -7.57
N LEU A 102 8.21 8.43 -6.85
CA LEU A 102 7.89 8.72 -5.45
C LEU A 102 8.16 7.51 -4.55
N MET A 103 8.81 7.78 -3.43
CA MET A 103 9.15 6.77 -2.42
C MET A 103 8.71 7.23 -1.03
N MET A 104 8.13 6.31 -0.27
CA MET A 104 7.83 6.50 1.14
C MET A 104 9.08 6.21 1.97
N PHE A 105 9.61 7.20 2.69
CA PHE A 105 10.79 7.00 3.54
C PHE A 105 10.64 7.76 4.85
N THR A 106 10.00 7.10 5.80
CA THR A 106 9.61 7.65 7.10
C THR A 106 10.12 6.78 8.24
N LYS A 107 10.40 7.37 9.41
CA LYS A 107 10.97 6.72 10.59
C LYS A 107 12.27 5.95 10.34
N ALA A 108 13.14 6.52 9.53
CA ALA A 108 14.38 5.90 9.11
C ALA A 108 15.56 6.15 10.06
N GLU A 109 15.55 7.21 10.88
CA GLU A 109 16.73 7.66 11.66
C GLU A 109 17.38 6.53 12.47
N HIS A 110 16.58 5.73 13.18
CA HIS A 110 17.06 4.61 13.99
C HIS A 110 16.71 3.25 13.40
N ASN A 111 16.31 3.20 12.13
CA ASN A 111 15.89 1.98 11.46
C ASN A 111 16.94 1.52 10.43
N ALA A 112 17.99 0.86 10.91
CA ALA A 112 19.09 0.38 10.07
C ALA A 112 18.62 -0.57 8.95
N ALA A 113 17.59 -1.40 9.20
CA ALA A 113 17.03 -2.30 8.21
C ALA A 113 16.37 -1.54 7.04
N LEU A 114 15.58 -0.52 7.34
CA LEU A 114 14.97 0.35 6.31
C LEU A 114 16.03 1.12 5.53
N GLN A 115 17.06 1.65 6.21
CA GLN A 115 18.18 2.32 5.55
C GLN A 115 18.96 1.38 4.63
N ALA A 116 19.17 0.12 5.03
CA ALA A 116 19.85 -0.89 4.21
C ALA A 116 19.03 -1.23 2.96
N LYS A 117 17.72 -1.44 3.11
CA LYS A 117 16.78 -1.64 1.99
C LYS A 117 16.83 -0.46 1.01
N ALA A 118 16.66 0.76 1.52
CA ALA A 118 16.71 1.97 0.70
C ALA A 118 18.06 2.14 -0.03
N ARG A 119 19.18 1.77 0.61
CA ARG A 119 20.49 1.76 -0.04
C ARG A 119 20.54 0.78 -1.22
N VAL A 120 20.03 -0.43 -1.06
CA VAL A 120 19.96 -1.43 -2.16
C VAL A 120 19.09 -0.90 -3.30
N ALA A 121 17.90 -0.38 -2.99
CA ALA A 121 16.97 0.15 -3.97
C ALA A 121 17.57 1.32 -4.75
N LEU A 122 18.02 2.38 -4.06
CA LEU A 122 18.55 3.59 -4.70
C LEU A 122 19.86 3.33 -5.45
N ARG A 123 20.75 2.48 -4.92
CA ARG A 123 22.01 2.14 -5.59
C ARG A 123 21.76 1.34 -6.86
N SER A 124 20.86 0.35 -6.84
CA SER A 124 20.54 -0.43 -8.04
C SER A 124 19.81 0.42 -9.08
N LEU A 125 18.86 1.27 -8.64
CA LEU A 125 18.14 2.24 -9.48
C LEU A 125 19.11 3.18 -10.22
N LEU A 126 19.90 3.95 -9.47
CA LEU A 126 20.75 5.01 -10.04
C LEU A 126 21.92 4.46 -10.87
N ARG A 127 22.36 3.23 -10.59
CA ARG A 127 23.41 2.55 -11.37
C ARG A 127 22.91 2.11 -12.74
N LEU A 128 21.66 1.66 -12.85
CA LEU A 128 21.11 1.09 -14.09
C LEU A 128 20.31 2.11 -14.90
N ALA A 129 19.84 3.18 -14.26
CA ALA A 129 19.12 4.27 -14.90
C ALA A 129 19.94 4.93 -16.03
N LYS A 130 19.29 5.12 -17.18
CA LYS A 130 19.81 5.87 -18.32
C LYS A 130 18.71 6.77 -18.85
N PHE A 131 19.05 8.04 -19.00
CA PHE A 131 18.18 9.11 -19.49
C PHE A 131 18.96 9.96 -20.49
N GLU A 132 18.26 10.54 -21.45
CA GLU A 132 18.81 11.45 -22.45
C GLU A 132 19.17 12.82 -21.84
N THR A 133 19.94 13.62 -22.58
CA THR A 133 20.48 14.91 -22.12
C THR A 133 19.40 15.94 -21.78
N HIS A 134 18.24 15.84 -22.43
CA HIS A 134 17.08 16.70 -22.20
C HIS A 134 16.13 16.14 -21.13
N GLU A 135 16.37 14.93 -20.63
CA GLU A 135 15.52 14.29 -19.64
C GLU A 135 16.04 14.51 -18.21
N VAL A 136 15.12 14.55 -17.25
CA VAL A 136 15.40 14.77 -15.84
C VAL A 136 14.65 13.74 -15.00
N LEU A 137 15.38 12.99 -14.17
CA LEU A 137 14.79 12.12 -13.16
C LEU A 137 14.52 12.92 -11.88
N ASN A 138 13.27 12.97 -11.45
CA ASN A 138 12.82 13.61 -10.23
C ASN A 138 12.51 12.55 -9.17
N LEU A 139 13.32 12.49 -8.12
CA LEU A 139 13.13 11.58 -6.99
C LEU A 139 12.40 12.32 -5.86
N HIS A 140 11.14 11.98 -5.67
CA HIS A 140 10.28 12.48 -4.60
C HIS A 140 10.36 11.55 -3.39
N PHE A 141 10.69 12.10 -2.22
CA PHE A 141 10.66 11.39 -0.95
C PHE A 141 9.60 11.97 -0.04
N VAL A 142 8.71 11.13 0.46
CA VAL A 142 7.79 11.51 1.54
C VAL A 142 8.44 11.14 2.86
N SER A 143 8.80 12.15 3.65
CA SER A 143 9.64 11.98 4.83
C SER A 143 9.35 13.07 5.88
N GLU A 144 9.43 12.71 7.16
CA GLU A 144 9.67 13.69 8.22
C GLU A 144 11.14 14.15 8.23
N GLU A 145 11.43 15.21 8.97
CA GLU A 145 12.74 15.89 8.98
C GLU A 145 13.91 14.94 9.24
N ALA A 146 13.82 14.08 10.26
CA ALA A 146 14.88 13.13 10.61
C ALA A 146 15.19 12.16 9.45
N SER A 147 14.16 11.57 8.83
CA SER A 147 14.33 10.69 7.68
C SER A 147 14.86 11.41 6.44
N ARG A 148 14.48 12.68 6.24
CA ARG A 148 15.02 13.52 5.16
C ARG A 148 16.54 13.68 5.27
N GLU A 149 17.07 13.89 6.48
CA GLU A 149 18.52 13.98 6.66
C GLU A 149 19.23 12.66 6.34
N VAL A 150 18.63 11.52 6.71
CA VAL A 150 19.14 10.20 6.32
C VAL A 150 19.19 10.02 4.80
N VAL A 151 18.13 10.41 4.07
CA VAL A 151 18.13 10.36 2.59
C VAL A 151 19.22 11.24 2.00
N LYS A 152 19.41 12.46 2.52
CA LYS A 152 20.47 13.36 2.05
C LYS A 152 21.85 12.73 2.21
N VAL A 153 22.14 12.09 3.35
CA VAL A 153 23.42 11.39 3.57
C VAL A 153 23.56 10.25 2.56
N LEU A 154 22.53 9.42 2.41
CA LEU A 154 22.55 8.30 1.47
C LEU A 154 22.77 8.74 0.02
N LEU A 155 22.11 9.82 -0.42
CA LEU A 155 22.21 10.31 -1.79
C LEU A 155 23.51 11.05 -2.09
N ARG A 156 24.22 11.60 -1.08
CA ARG A 156 25.56 12.18 -1.29
C ARG A 156 26.56 11.17 -1.86
N GLU A 157 26.41 9.90 -1.52
CA GLU A 157 27.27 8.81 -2.02
C GLU A 157 26.84 8.30 -3.39
N LEU A 158 25.60 8.56 -3.81
CA LEU A 158 24.99 8.00 -5.01
C LEU A 158 24.80 9.02 -6.14
N LEU A 159 24.92 10.32 -5.84
CA LEU A 159 24.78 11.42 -6.80
C LEU A 159 26.11 12.19 -6.96
N PRO A 160 26.45 12.64 -8.19
CA PRO A 160 25.70 12.44 -9.43
C PRO A 160 25.72 10.97 -9.90
N PRO A 161 24.67 10.52 -10.64
CA PRO A 161 24.63 9.15 -11.15
C PRO A 161 25.80 8.87 -12.10
N ALA A 162 26.30 7.64 -12.11
CA ALA A 162 27.45 7.25 -12.95
C ALA A 162 27.19 7.48 -14.46
N ALA A 163 25.94 7.40 -14.90
CA ALA A 163 25.54 7.65 -16.29
C ALA A 163 25.43 9.16 -16.64
N GLY A 164 25.63 10.07 -15.68
CA GLY A 164 25.73 11.51 -15.93
C GLY A 164 24.43 12.26 -16.25
N PHE A 165 23.27 11.60 -16.14
CA PHE A 165 21.98 12.24 -16.39
C PHE A 165 21.58 13.22 -15.27
N LYS A 166 20.67 14.14 -15.59
CA LYS A 166 20.14 15.12 -14.62
C LYS A 166 19.21 14.43 -13.63
N CYS A 167 19.51 14.57 -12.35
CA CYS A 167 18.66 14.07 -11.27
C CYS A 167 18.32 15.21 -10.30
N LYS A 168 17.04 15.36 -9.95
CA LYS A 168 16.55 16.28 -8.93
C LYS A 168 15.97 15.49 -7.77
N VAL A 169 16.14 16.01 -6.55
CA VAL A 169 15.62 15.40 -5.33
C VAL A 169 14.61 16.36 -4.70
N ILE A 170 13.40 15.88 -4.43
CA ILE A 170 12.30 16.65 -3.87
C ILE A 170 11.83 15.95 -2.59
N PHE A 171 11.60 16.72 -1.53
CA PHE A 171 11.06 16.22 -0.27
C PHE A 171 9.65 16.75 -0.05
N HIS A 172 8.76 15.87 0.41
CA HIS A 172 7.41 16.19 0.83
C HIS A 172 7.25 15.85 2.31
N ASP A 173 6.76 16.80 3.08
CA ASP A 173 6.52 16.62 4.51
C ASP A 173 5.33 15.66 4.72
N VAL A 174 5.57 14.57 5.44
CA VAL A 174 4.57 13.55 5.75
C VAL A 174 3.34 14.11 6.49
N ALA A 175 3.53 15.07 7.39
CA ALA A 175 2.44 15.68 8.16
C ALA A 175 1.54 16.52 7.23
N VAL A 176 2.16 17.33 6.37
CA VAL A 176 1.44 18.14 5.38
C VAL A 176 0.63 17.27 4.42
N LEU A 177 1.22 16.17 3.94
CA LEU A 177 0.50 15.25 3.07
C LEU A 177 -0.64 14.53 3.80
N THR A 178 -0.41 14.14 5.05
CA THR A 178 -1.44 13.50 5.89
C THR A 178 -2.65 14.41 6.06
N ASP A 179 -2.45 15.70 6.35
CA ASP A 179 -3.54 16.67 6.52
C ASP A 179 -4.36 16.85 5.23
N LYS A 180 -3.69 16.88 4.08
CA LYS A 180 -4.36 16.98 2.76
C LYS A 180 -5.11 15.71 2.38
N LEU A 181 -4.57 14.55 2.74
CA LEU A 181 -5.18 13.24 2.43
C LEU A 181 -6.40 12.96 3.28
N PHE A 182 -6.35 13.33 4.57
CA PHE A 182 -7.31 12.90 5.57
C PHE A 182 -8.79 13.09 5.15
N PRO A 183 -9.23 14.23 4.58
CA PRO A 183 -10.62 14.40 4.14
C PRO A 183 -11.09 13.41 3.09
N VAL A 184 -10.17 12.91 2.24
CA VAL A 184 -10.48 11.97 1.16
C VAL A 184 -10.51 10.54 1.69
N VAL A 185 -9.59 10.21 2.60
CA VAL A 185 -9.32 8.81 2.97
C VAL A 185 -9.93 8.39 4.32
N GLU A 186 -10.49 9.33 5.10
CA GLU A 186 -11.07 9.05 6.42
C GLU A 186 -12.12 7.92 6.36
N ALA A 187 -13.02 7.97 5.37
CA ALA A 187 -14.10 7.00 5.23
C ALA A 187 -13.59 5.57 4.94
N MET A 188 -12.46 5.46 4.25
CA MET A 188 -11.88 4.17 3.83
C MET A 188 -10.93 3.57 4.87
N GLN A 189 -10.32 4.38 5.75
CA GLN A 189 -9.40 3.88 6.80
C GLN A 189 -10.04 2.82 7.69
N LYS A 190 -11.33 2.94 8.04
CA LYS A 190 -12.02 1.95 8.89
C LYS A 190 -12.14 0.56 8.24
N HIS A 191 -11.93 0.45 6.93
CA HIS A 191 -12.03 -0.80 6.18
C HIS A 191 -10.67 -1.42 5.84
N PHE A 192 -9.63 -0.60 5.68
CA PHE A 192 -8.35 -1.02 5.10
C PHE A 192 -7.13 -0.80 6.02
N SER A 193 -7.35 -0.36 7.26
CA SER A 193 -6.31 -0.21 8.27
C SER A 193 -6.46 -1.25 9.39
N ALA A 194 -5.35 -1.74 9.95
CA ALA A 194 -5.31 -2.72 11.05
C ALA A 194 -5.79 -2.19 12.44
N GLY A 195 -6.67 -1.18 12.47
CA GLY A 195 -7.12 -0.53 13.71
C GLY A 195 -6.14 0.51 14.24
N SER A 196 -6.57 1.33 15.20
CA SER A 196 -5.81 2.48 15.73
C SER A 196 -4.47 2.05 16.33
N GLY A 197 -3.37 2.65 15.89
CA GLY A 197 -2.02 2.44 16.46
C GLY A 197 -1.13 1.44 15.71
N THR A 198 -1.61 0.85 14.61
CA THR A 198 -0.83 -0.04 13.74
C THR A 198 -0.12 0.74 12.63
N TYR A 199 0.90 0.14 11.99
CA TYR A 199 1.69 0.79 10.92
C TYR A 199 0.77 1.40 9.85
N TYR A 200 -0.15 0.63 9.29
CA TYR A 200 -1.12 1.07 8.25
C TYR A 200 -2.31 1.90 8.76
N SER A 201 -2.31 2.36 10.02
CA SER A 201 -3.42 3.14 10.58
C SER A 201 -3.40 4.63 10.20
N ASP A 202 -2.36 5.06 9.50
CA ASP A 202 -2.22 6.44 9.05
C ASP A 202 -2.72 6.69 7.64
N SER A 203 -3.22 7.91 7.44
CA SER A 203 -3.71 8.39 6.15
C SER A 203 -2.66 8.32 5.04
N ILE A 204 -1.37 8.34 5.40
CA ILE A 204 -0.29 8.33 4.43
C ILE A 204 -0.18 7.04 3.62
N PHE A 205 -0.66 5.91 4.16
CA PHE A 205 -0.74 4.63 3.44
C PHE A 205 -1.84 4.60 2.37
N PHE A 206 -2.56 5.70 2.21
CA PHE A 206 -3.56 5.92 1.18
C PHE A 206 -3.13 7.01 0.19
N LEU A 207 -1.87 7.43 0.21
CA LEU A 207 -1.35 8.53 -0.61
C LEU A 207 -1.57 8.27 -2.11
N SER A 208 -1.29 7.06 -2.59
CA SER A 208 -1.44 6.68 -4.00
C SER A 208 -2.88 6.87 -4.51
N ILE A 209 -3.88 6.59 -3.68
CA ILE A 209 -5.31 6.72 -4.02
C ILE A 209 -5.65 8.16 -4.42
N ALA A 210 -5.18 9.12 -3.64
CA ALA A 210 -5.47 10.54 -3.85
C ALA A 210 -4.28 11.33 -4.43
N MET A 211 -3.25 10.65 -4.93
CA MET A 211 -2.00 11.28 -5.41
C MET A 211 -2.27 12.42 -6.41
N HIS A 212 -3.28 12.23 -7.26
CA HIS A 212 -3.72 13.18 -8.27
C HIS A 212 -4.29 14.50 -7.71
N GLN A 213 -4.76 14.51 -6.46
CA GLN A 213 -5.21 15.70 -5.72
C GLN A 213 -4.09 16.35 -4.90
N ILE A 214 -3.03 15.59 -4.61
CA ILE A 214 -1.90 16.01 -3.78
C ILE A 214 -0.81 16.67 -4.62
N MET A 215 -0.45 16.03 -5.74
CA MET A 215 0.62 16.50 -6.60
C MET A 215 0.19 17.72 -7.42
N PRO A 216 1.13 18.63 -7.73
CA PRO A 216 0.88 19.75 -8.64
C PRO A 216 0.28 19.31 -9.98
N LYS A 217 -0.49 20.18 -10.62
CA LYS A 217 -1.20 19.85 -11.88
C LYS A 217 -0.24 19.61 -13.04
N GLU A 218 0.95 20.18 -12.96
CA GLU A 218 2.04 20.05 -13.93
C GLU A 218 2.62 18.63 -13.95
N ILE A 219 2.49 17.87 -12.85
CA ILE A 219 2.84 16.45 -12.81
C ILE A 219 1.65 15.65 -13.33
N LEU A 220 1.83 15.07 -14.51
CA LEU A 220 0.81 14.27 -15.18
C LEU A 220 0.90 12.77 -14.84
N ARG A 221 2.13 12.28 -14.63
CA ARG A 221 2.43 10.87 -14.37
C ARG A 221 3.50 10.77 -13.28
N VAL A 222 3.33 9.82 -12.37
CA VAL A 222 4.32 9.50 -11.32
C VAL A 222 4.32 8.00 -11.09
N ILE A 223 5.49 7.41 -10.86
CA ILE A 223 5.60 6.02 -10.43
C ILE A 223 5.89 6.01 -8.93
N GLN A 224 4.98 5.43 -8.15
CA GLN A 224 5.23 5.17 -6.74
C GLN A 224 5.89 3.79 -6.60
N VAL A 225 6.99 3.73 -5.85
CA VAL A 225 7.78 2.51 -5.65
C VAL A 225 8.18 2.35 -4.19
N ASP A 226 8.20 1.10 -3.73
CA ASP A 226 8.74 0.73 -2.42
C ASP A 226 10.27 0.85 -2.36
N LEU A 227 10.82 0.78 -1.14
CA LEU A 227 12.26 0.88 -0.88
C LEU A 227 12.93 -0.44 -0.52
N ASP A 228 12.21 -1.55 -0.43
CA ASP A 228 12.75 -2.90 -0.42
C ASP A 228 12.71 -3.55 -1.80
N LEU A 229 13.07 -2.77 -2.81
CA LEU A 229 13.23 -3.19 -4.18
C LEU A 229 14.71 -3.36 -4.57
N LYS A 230 14.97 -4.16 -5.61
CA LYS A 230 16.25 -4.21 -6.31
C LYS A 230 15.98 -4.15 -7.82
N TYR A 231 16.48 -3.09 -8.45
CA TYR A 231 16.31 -2.86 -9.88
C TYR A 231 17.31 -3.69 -10.68
N LYS A 232 16.84 -4.30 -11.77
CA LYS A 232 17.61 -5.16 -12.67
C LYS A 232 17.65 -4.65 -14.11
N THR A 233 16.87 -3.62 -14.43
CA THR A 233 16.88 -2.90 -15.71
C THR A 233 16.85 -1.38 -15.54
N ASN A 234 16.89 -0.63 -16.65
CA ASN A 234 16.73 0.81 -16.68
C ASN A 234 15.29 1.22 -16.32
N ILE A 235 15.10 2.04 -15.28
CA ILE A 235 13.77 2.49 -14.84
C ILE A 235 13.01 3.31 -15.88
N ARG A 236 13.70 3.93 -16.85
CA ARG A 236 13.05 4.65 -17.95
C ARG A 236 12.10 3.75 -18.74
N GLU A 237 12.47 2.48 -18.94
CA GLU A 237 11.64 1.48 -19.66
C GLU A 237 10.28 1.26 -18.98
N LEU A 238 10.20 1.40 -17.65
CA LEU A 238 8.92 1.26 -16.94
C LEU A 238 7.95 2.39 -17.29
N PHE A 239 8.44 3.60 -17.62
CA PHE A 239 7.56 4.70 -18.02
C PHE A 239 6.88 4.46 -19.38
N GLU A 240 7.44 3.61 -20.24
CA GLU A 240 6.83 3.23 -21.51
C GLU A 240 5.53 2.41 -21.29
N GLU A 241 5.36 1.77 -20.13
CA GLU A 241 4.11 1.07 -19.80
C GLU A 241 2.91 2.02 -19.69
N PHE A 242 3.11 3.32 -19.48
CA PHE A 242 2.00 4.29 -19.56
C PHE A 242 1.38 4.34 -20.95
N ASP A 243 2.14 4.07 -22.01
CA ASP A 243 1.65 4.11 -23.39
C ASP A 243 0.77 2.88 -23.72
N ASN A 244 0.85 1.84 -22.88
CA ASN A 244 0.03 0.62 -23.00
C ASN A 244 -1.31 0.71 -22.28
N PHE A 245 -1.61 1.83 -21.60
CA PHE A 245 -2.87 1.99 -20.88
C PHE A 245 -4.05 2.01 -21.86
N LEU A 246 -4.96 1.04 -21.71
CA LEU A 246 -6.22 1.03 -22.46
C LEU A 246 -7.10 2.22 -22.07
N PRO A 247 -8.01 2.67 -22.96
CA PRO A 247 -8.95 3.73 -22.62
C PRO A 247 -9.73 3.44 -21.34
N GLY A 248 -9.66 4.37 -20.38
CA GLY A 248 -10.29 4.25 -19.05
C GLY A 248 -9.34 3.78 -17.95
N ALA A 249 -8.19 3.17 -18.28
CA ALA A 249 -7.20 2.79 -17.29
C ALA A 249 -6.51 4.05 -16.70
N VAL A 250 -6.38 4.08 -15.37
CA VAL A 250 -5.83 5.22 -14.62
C VAL A 250 -4.58 4.85 -13.83
N ILE A 251 -4.40 3.56 -13.53
CA ILE A 251 -3.29 3.04 -12.73
C ILE A 251 -2.70 1.81 -13.42
N GLY A 252 -1.37 1.72 -13.45
CA GLY A 252 -0.63 0.51 -13.80
C GLY A 252 -0.14 -0.17 -12.53
N ILE A 253 -0.45 -1.45 -12.33
CA ILE A 253 -0.10 -2.15 -11.09
C ILE A 253 0.10 -3.66 -11.33
N ALA A 254 1.02 -4.28 -10.61
CA ALA A 254 1.22 -5.72 -10.71
C ALA A 254 0.22 -6.50 -9.84
N ARG A 255 -0.10 -7.72 -10.26
CA ARG A 255 -0.88 -8.68 -9.45
C ARG A 255 -0.13 -9.06 -8.18
N GLU A 256 -0.89 -9.31 -7.11
CA GLU A 256 -0.36 -9.91 -5.88
C GLU A 256 -0.02 -11.38 -6.10
N MET A 257 1.23 -11.76 -5.77
CA MET A 257 1.79 -13.09 -5.99
C MET A 257 1.55 -14.06 -4.82
N GLN A 258 0.80 -13.66 -3.80
CA GLN A 258 0.39 -14.52 -2.70
C GLN A 258 -1.13 -14.67 -2.62
N PRO A 259 -1.64 -15.77 -2.04
CA PRO A 259 -3.09 -15.98 -1.86
C PRO A 259 -3.71 -15.12 -0.74
N VAL A 260 -3.13 -13.97 -0.39
CA VAL A 260 -3.65 -13.06 0.65
C VAL A 260 -5.09 -12.67 0.34
N TYR A 261 -5.43 -12.32 -0.89
CA TYR A 261 -6.78 -11.93 -1.24
C TYR A 261 -7.72 -13.13 -1.44
N ARG A 262 -7.19 -14.33 -1.72
CA ARG A 262 -7.98 -15.55 -1.59
C ARG A 262 -8.51 -15.71 -0.15
N HIS A 263 -7.66 -15.42 0.83
CA HIS A 263 -8.03 -15.41 2.24
C HIS A 263 -8.99 -14.27 2.57
N THR A 264 -8.65 -13.03 2.21
CA THR A 264 -9.44 -11.84 2.57
C THR A 264 -10.86 -11.90 2.01
N PHE A 265 -11.04 -12.35 0.76
CA PHE A 265 -12.37 -12.49 0.15
C PHE A 265 -13.05 -13.84 0.49
N TRP A 266 -12.62 -14.59 1.51
CA TRP A 266 -13.14 -15.93 1.83
C TRP A 266 -14.67 -15.98 1.86
N GLN A 267 -15.32 -15.01 2.52
CA GLN A 267 -16.78 -15.01 2.67
C GLN A 267 -17.47 -14.82 1.32
N PHE A 268 -17.07 -13.80 0.56
CA PHE A 268 -17.60 -13.54 -0.77
C PHE A 268 -17.39 -14.75 -1.71
N ARG A 269 -16.22 -15.40 -1.64
CA ARG A 269 -15.92 -16.60 -2.44
C ARG A 269 -16.79 -17.80 -2.06
N ARG A 270 -17.09 -17.96 -0.76
CA ARG A 270 -18.01 -19.00 -0.28
C ARG A 270 -19.43 -18.78 -0.79
N GLU A 271 -19.90 -17.53 -0.80
CA GLU A 271 -21.22 -17.14 -1.29
C GLU A 271 -21.31 -17.17 -2.82
N ASN A 272 -20.17 -17.07 -3.51
CA ASN A 272 -20.08 -17.02 -4.97
C ASN A 272 -19.07 -18.05 -5.53
N PRO A 273 -19.39 -19.37 -5.54
CA PRO A 273 -18.41 -20.42 -5.85
C PRO A 273 -17.76 -20.36 -7.23
N LYS A 274 -18.38 -19.66 -8.20
CA LYS A 274 -17.89 -19.49 -9.58
C LYS A 274 -17.11 -18.18 -9.78
N THR A 275 -16.89 -17.40 -8.72
CA THR A 275 -16.21 -16.11 -8.83
C THR A 275 -14.74 -16.27 -9.21
N ARG A 276 -14.22 -15.28 -9.95
CA ARG A 276 -12.79 -15.14 -10.24
C ARG A 276 -12.03 -14.43 -9.12
N VAL A 277 -12.75 -13.75 -8.21
CA VAL A 277 -12.20 -12.96 -7.11
C VAL A 277 -11.35 -13.84 -6.17
N GLY A 278 -10.12 -13.42 -5.93
CA GLY A 278 -9.12 -14.13 -5.13
C GLY A 278 -8.59 -15.41 -5.79
N GLY A 279 -8.97 -15.72 -7.03
CA GLY A 279 -8.41 -16.83 -7.80
C GLY A 279 -7.01 -16.51 -8.34
N PRO A 280 -6.15 -17.52 -8.58
CA PRO A 280 -4.82 -17.31 -9.15
C PRO A 280 -4.90 -16.95 -10.65
N PRO A 281 -3.85 -16.33 -11.22
CA PRO A 281 -3.70 -16.17 -12.66
C PRO A 281 -3.65 -17.54 -13.40
N PRO A 282 -3.91 -17.60 -14.72
CA PRO A 282 -4.16 -16.46 -15.61
C PRO A 282 -5.58 -15.89 -15.55
N GLU A 283 -6.57 -16.71 -15.19
CA GLU A 283 -8.01 -16.36 -15.29
C GLU A 283 -8.56 -15.65 -14.05
N GLY A 284 -7.96 -15.89 -12.88
CA GLY A 284 -8.39 -15.33 -11.61
C GLY A 284 -7.96 -13.87 -11.41
N LEU A 285 -8.55 -13.25 -10.39
CA LEU A 285 -8.22 -11.92 -9.92
C LEU A 285 -7.57 -12.04 -8.54
N PRO A 286 -6.24 -12.20 -8.46
CA PRO A 286 -5.54 -12.45 -7.20
C PRO A 286 -5.41 -11.20 -6.33
N GLY A 287 -5.89 -10.05 -6.80
CA GLY A 287 -5.62 -8.72 -6.22
C GLY A 287 -4.29 -8.15 -6.72
N PHE A 288 -3.88 -7.04 -6.12
CA PHE A 288 -2.72 -6.26 -6.56
C PHE A 288 -1.70 -6.07 -5.46
N ASN A 289 -0.44 -5.80 -5.84
CA ASN A 289 0.63 -5.43 -4.92
C ASN A 289 1.04 -3.96 -5.14
N SER A 290 1.13 -3.17 -4.08
CA SER A 290 1.39 -1.73 -4.18
C SER A 290 2.88 -1.33 -4.28
N GLY A 291 3.80 -2.30 -4.31
CA GLY A 291 5.23 -2.01 -4.33
C GLY A 291 5.74 -1.32 -5.59
N VAL A 292 5.00 -1.43 -6.71
CA VAL A 292 5.27 -0.70 -7.97
C VAL A 292 3.94 -0.28 -8.58
N MET A 293 3.69 1.03 -8.64
CA MET A 293 2.45 1.61 -9.16
C MET A 293 2.72 2.77 -10.12
N LEU A 294 2.19 2.67 -11.33
CA LEU A 294 2.18 3.73 -12.33
C LEU A 294 0.90 4.55 -12.17
N LEU A 295 1.00 5.74 -11.60
CA LEU A 295 -0.14 6.60 -11.35
C LEU A 295 -0.25 7.63 -12.48
N ASN A 296 -1.22 7.45 -13.38
CA ASN A 296 -1.52 8.43 -14.42
C ASN A 296 -2.45 9.49 -13.80
N LEU A 297 -1.85 10.50 -13.17
CA LEU A 297 -2.55 11.53 -12.41
C LEU A 297 -3.54 12.32 -13.26
N GLU A 298 -3.20 12.54 -14.53
CA GLU A 298 -4.11 13.16 -15.49
C GLU A 298 -5.35 12.28 -15.72
N ALA A 299 -5.18 11.01 -16.04
CA ALA A 299 -6.29 10.07 -16.24
C ALA A 299 -7.13 9.90 -14.96
N MET A 300 -6.50 9.84 -13.79
CA MET A 300 -7.18 9.81 -12.49
C MET A 300 -8.06 11.05 -12.27
N ARG A 301 -7.54 12.26 -12.57
CA ARG A 301 -8.30 13.52 -12.47
C ARG A 301 -9.48 13.57 -13.44
N GLN A 302 -9.31 13.00 -14.63
CA GLN A 302 -10.30 13.06 -15.71
C GLN A 302 -11.36 11.95 -15.63
N SER A 303 -11.12 10.88 -14.87
CA SER A 303 -12.03 9.73 -14.77
C SER A 303 -13.19 10.01 -13.80
N PRO A 304 -14.44 10.10 -14.30
CA PRO A 304 -15.61 10.23 -13.43
C PRO A 304 -15.82 8.96 -12.60
N LEU A 305 -15.53 7.79 -13.17
CA LEU A 305 -15.62 6.50 -12.49
C LEU A 305 -14.67 6.44 -11.30
N TYR A 306 -13.39 6.76 -11.51
CA TYR A 306 -12.41 6.72 -10.42
C TYR A 306 -12.78 7.72 -9.32
N SER A 307 -13.18 8.94 -9.68
CA SER A 307 -13.63 9.95 -8.73
C SER A 307 -14.82 9.47 -7.88
N HIS A 308 -15.79 8.81 -8.51
CA HIS A 308 -16.96 8.27 -7.82
C HIS A 308 -16.62 7.16 -6.82
N LEU A 309 -15.64 6.31 -7.14
CA LEU A 309 -15.18 5.23 -6.25
C LEU A 309 -14.48 5.73 -4.98
N LEU A 310 -14.05 6.99 -4.95
CA LEU A 310 -13.49 7.63 -3.76
C LEU A 310 -14.57 8.13 -2.79
N GLU A 311 -15.83 8.19 -3.23
CA GLU A 311 -16.92 8.67 -2.39
C GLU A 311 -17.20 7.67 -1.23
N PRO A 312 -17.42 8.16 0.01
CA PRO A 312 -17.65 7.30 1.18
C PRO A 312 -18.74 6.25 1.00
N ALA A 313 -19.83 6.61 0.30
CA ALA A 313 -20.94 5.71 0.03
C ALA A 313 -20.53 4.54 -0.86
N GLN A 314 -19.69 4.79 -1.88
CA GLN A 314 -19.22 3.76 -2.79
C GLN A 314 -18.20 2.84 -2.13
N VAL A 315 -17.29 3.40 -1.34
CA VAL A 315 -16.37 2.60 -0.50
C VAL A 315 -17.16 1.67 0.42
N GLN A 316 -18.19 2.18 1.09
CA GLN A 316 -19.05 1.38 1.96
C GLN A 316 -19.79 0.30 1.17
N GLN A 317 -20.40 0.64 0.04
CA GLN A 317 -21.14 -0.32 -0.80
C GLN A 317 -20.25 -1.48 -1.26
N LEU A 318 -19.04 -1.20 -1.74
CA LEU A 318 -18.13 -2.24 -2.22
C LEU A 318 -17.56 -3.08 -1.07
N THR A 319 -17.19 -2.47 0.04
CA THR A 319 -16.70 -3.22 1.21
C THR A 319 -17.76 -4.16 1.78
N ASP A 320 -19.03 -3.74 1.80
CA ASP A 320 -20.15 -4.59 2.19
C ASP A 320 -20.43 -5.69 1.17
N LYS A 321 -20.46 -5.37 -0.14
CA LYS A 321 -20.63 -6.35 -1.22
C LYS A 321 -19.61 -7.49 -1.14
N TYR A 322 -18.35 -7.15 -0.88
CA TYR A 322 -17.24 -8.10 -0.89
C TYR A 322 -16.91 -8.68 0.48
N HIS A 323 -17.64 -8.30 1.54
CA HIS A 323 -17.30 -8.61 2.94
C HIS A 323 -15.83 -8.32 3.27
N PHE A 324 -15.30 -7.22 2.73
CA PHE A 324 -13.87 -6.98 2.70
C PHE A 324 -13.40 -6.22 3.95
N ARG A 325 -12.38 -6.77 4.61
CA ARG A 325 -11.63 -6.10 5.68
C ARG A 325 -10.14 -6.34 5.46
N GLY A 326 -9.41 -5.24 5.35
CA GLY A 326 -8.00 -5.23 5.03
C GLY A 326 -7.15 -4.50 6.07
N HIS A 327 -5.85 -4.54 5.86
CA HIS A 327 -4.87 -3.83 6.69
C HIS A 327 -3.65 -3.33 5.90
N LEU A 328 -3.70 -3.34 4.57
CA LEU A 328 -2.61 -2.99 3.68
C LEU A 328 -2.88 -1.67 2.94
N GLY A 329 -3.78 -0.83 3.45
CA GLY A 329 -3.98 0.54 3.00
C GLY A 329 -4.45 0.65 1.55
N ASP A 330 -3.67 1.35 0.72
CA ASP A 330 -3.95 1.54 -0.70
C ASP A 330 -4.04 0.24 -1.51
N GLN A 331 -3.20 -0.74 -1.20
CA GLN A 331 -3.19 -2.04 -1.86
C GLN A 331 -4.58 -2.72 -1.78
N ASP A 332 -5.21 -2.62 -0.61
CA ASP A 332 -6.51 -3.21 -0.36
C ASP A 332 -7.63 -2.47 -1.09
N PHE A 333 -7.58 -1.13 -1.09
CA PHE A 333 -8.55 -0.32 -1.83
C PHE A 333 -8.49 -0.63 -3.33
N PHE A 334 -7.30 -0.57 -3.95
CA PHE A 334 -7.12 -0.86 -5.36
C PHE A 334 -7.52 -2.29 -5.71
N THR A 335 -7.16 -3.26 -4.87
CA THR A 335 -7.58 -4.64 -5.03
C THR A 335 -9.11 -4.75 -5.04
N MET A 336 -9.79 -4.14 -4.08
CA MET A 336 -11.25 -4.20 -3.98
C MET A 336 -11.93 -3.56 -5.19
N ILE A 337 -11.55 -2.33 -5.56
CA ILE A 337 -12.17 -1.67 -6.72
C ILE A 337 -11.79 -2.36 -8.04
N GLY A 338 -10.63 -3.02 -8.12
CA GLY A 338 -10.21 -3.82 -9.27
C GLY A 338 -11.00 -5.12 -9.45
N MET A 339 -11.68 -5.61 -8.40
CA MET A 339 -12.65 -6.71 -8.55
C MET A 339 -13.92 -6.24 -9.27
N GLU A 340 -14.33 -4.99 -9.06
CA GLU A 340 -15.52 -4.40 -9.66
C GLU A 340 -15.24 -3.81 -11.05
N HIS A 341 -14.14 -3.07 -11.17
CA HIS A 341 -13.75 -2.25 -12.31
C HIS A 341 -12.31 -2.55 -12.75
N PRO A 342 -12.04 -3.75 -13.29
CA PRO A 342 -10.71 -4.11 -13.77
C PRO A 342 -10.22 -3.18 -14.89
N GLU A 343 -11.12 -2.53 -15.63
CA GLU A 343 -10.81 -1.56 -16.70
C GLU A 343 -10.04 -0.31 -16.22
N LEU A 344 -10.05 -0.01 -14.91
CA LEU A 344 -9.27 1.08 -14.33
C LEU A 344 -7.77 0.76 -14.24
N PHE A 345 -7.38 -0.50 -14.44
CA PHE A 345 -6.04 -0.99 -14.18
C PHE A 345 -5.36 -1.58 -15.42
N HIS A 346 -4.19 -1.04 -15.75
CA HIS A 346 -3.21 -1.72 -16.59
C HIS A 346 -2.44 -2.72 -15.73
N VAL A 347 -2.64 -4.01 -15.96
CA VAL A 347 -1.95 -5.04 -15.16
C VAL A 347 -0.52 -5.21 -15.68
N LEU A 348 0.46 -4.79 -14.87
CA LEU A 348 1.87 -4.97 -15.19
C LEU A 348 2.24 -6.45 -15.18
N ASP A 349 3.15 -6.82 -16.08
CA ASP A 349 3.78 -8.13 -16.04
C ASP A 349 4.47 -8.37 -14.69
N CYS A 350 4.45 -9.62 -14.23
CA CYS A 350 4.98 -10.02 -12.93
C CYS A 350 6.48 -9.66 -12.78
N THR A 351 7.24 -9.58 -13.88
CA THR A 351 8.66 -9.24 -13.86
C THR A 351 8.94 -7.79 -13.44
N TRP A 352 7.96 -6.89 -13.53
CA TRP A 352 8.06 -5.50 -13.07
C TRP A 352 7.89 -5.35 -11.56
N ASN A 353 7.41 -6.38 -10.86
CA ASN A 353 7.31 -6.40 -9.40
C ASN A 353 7.37 -7.85 -8.90
N ARG A 354 8.52 -8.52 -9.07
CA ARG A 354 8.70 -9.90 -8.61
C ARG A 354 8.79 -9.91 -7.09
N GLN A 355 7.64 -10.09 -6.45
CA GLN A 355 7.49 -10.23 -5.00
C GLN A 355 8.13 -11.52 -4.48
N LEU A 356 8.87 -11.45 -3.38
CA LEU A 356 9.63 -12.58 -2.84
C LEU A 356 9.01 -13.18 -1.58
N CYS A 357 8.03 -12.51 -0.97
CA CYS A 357 7.41 -13.00 0.24
C CYS A 357 6.73 -14.37 0.05
N THR A 358 6.99 -15.31 0.96
CA THR A 358 6.33 -16.61 0.98
C THR A 358 5.49 -16.85 2.24
N TRP A 359 5.26 -15.83 3.06
CA TRP A 359 4.55 -15.96 4.35
C TRP A 359 3.24 -16.77 4.24
N TRP A 360 2.38 -16.47 3.27
CA TRP A 360 1.08 -17.15 3.11
C TRP A 360 1.19 -18.64 2.73
N ARG A 361 2.30 -19.09 2.15
CA ARG A 361 2.54 -20.51 1.87
C ARG A 361 2.47 -21.33 3.15
N ASP A 362 3.06 -20.80 4.22
CA ASP A 362 3.27 -21.49 5.47
C ASP A 362 2.11 -21.23 6.47
N HIS A 363 1.05 -20.53 6.02
CA HIS A 363 -0.13 -20.15 6.82
C HIS A 363 -1.45 -20.66 6.20
N GLY A 364 -1.43 -21.89 5.68
CA GLY A 364 -2.64 -22.62 5.28
C GLY A 364 -2.97 -22.59 3.79
N TYR A 365 -2.03 -22.20 2.93
CA TYR A 365 -2.24 -22.13 1.47
C TYR A 365 -1.16 -22.84 0.65
N SER A 366 -0.39 -23.75 1.26
CA SER A 366 0.70 -24.47 0.58
C SER A 366 0.25 -25.19 -0.71
N ASP A 367 -0.99 -25.70 -0.73
CA ASP A 367 -1.60 -26.44 -1.84
C ASP A 367 -1.82 -25.59 -3.10
N VAL A 368 -2.02 -24.29 -2.93
CA VAL A 368 -2.37 -23.38 -4.02
C VAL A 368 -1.31 -22.30 -4.27
N PHE A 369 -0.33 -22.18 -3.37
CA PHE A 369 0.64 -21.08 -3.34
C PHE A 369 1.36 -20.90 -4.68
N GLU A 370 1.83 -22.00 -5.30
CA GLU A 370 2.61 -21.93 -6.53
C GLU A 370 1.85 -21.28 -7.68
N ALA A 371 0.53 -21.52 -7.78
CA ALA A 371 -0.31 -20.92 -8.82
C ALA A 371 -0.41 -19.39 -8.70
N TYR A 372 -0.14 -18.81 -7.53
CA TYR A 372 -0.05 -17.36 -7.35
C TYR A 372 1.37 -16.84 -7.53
N PHE A 373 2.36 -17.63 -7.07
CA PHE A 373 3.73 -17.16 -6.89
C PHE A 373 4.63 -17.32 -8.12
N GLN A 374 4.20 -18.13 -9.10
CA GLN A 374 4.92 -18.34 -10.34
C GLN A 374 5.04 -17.02 -11.13
N CYS A 375 6.27 -16.69 -11.48
CA CYS A 375 6.59 -15.58 -12.37
C CYS A 375 7.78 -15.97 -13.23
N GLU A 376 7.57 -16.04 -14.53
CA GLU A 376 8.58 -16.41 -15.51
C GLU A 376 8.98 -15.19 -16.36
N GLY A 377 10.16 -15.26 -16.97
CA GLY A 377 10.72 -14.18 -17.78
C GLY A 377 11.87 -13.45 -17.10
N HIS A 378 12.42 -12.47 -17.79
CA HIS A 378 13.55 -11.69 -17.28
C HIS A 378 13.06 -10.70 -16.22
N VAL A 379 13.38 -10.98 -14.95
CA VAL A 379 12.98 -10.11 -13.83
C VAL A 379 13.62 -8.73 -13.95
N LYS A 380 12.77 -7.70 -13.94
CA LYS A 380 13.16 -6.29 -14.06
C LYS A 380 13.28 -5.61 -12.70
N ILE A 381 12.42 -5.98 -11.75
CA ILE A 381 12.46 -5.50 -10.36
C ILE A 381 12.14 -6.67 -9.43
N TYR A 382 13.05 -6.95 -8.48
CA TYR A 382 12.75 -7.80 -7.33
C TYR A 382 12.19 -6.98 -6.19
N HIS A 383 11.23 -7.54 -5.46
CA HIS A 383 10.59 -6.91 -4.31
C HIS A 383 10.72 -7.82 -3.08
N GLY A 384 11.56 -7.42 -2.13
CA GLY A 384 11.82 -8.10 -0.86
C GLY A 384 10.74 -7.85 0.20
N ASN A 385 9.47 -7.91 -0.21
CA ASN A 385 8.33 -7.67 0.68
C ASN A 385 8.33 -8.66 1.87
N CYS A 386 7.66 -8.26 2.96
CA CYS A 386 7.65 -8.95 4.25
C CYS A 386 9.05 -9.23 4.84
N ASN A 387 10.02 -8.34 4.52
CA ASN A 387 11.43 -8.44 4.93
C ASN A 387 12.17 -9.65 4.35
N THR A 388 11.72 -10.14 3.20
CA THR A 388 12.39 -11.25 2.51
C THR A 388 13.72 -10.76 1.92
N PRO A 389 14.86 -11.43 2.22
CA PRO A 389 16.13 -11.11 1.58
C PRO A 389 16.04 -11.21 0.06
N ILE A 390 16.54 -10.20 -0.64
CA ILE A 390 16.61 -10.21 -2.10
C ILE A 390 17.86 -10.99 -2.52
N PRO A 391 17.77 -11.93 -3.47
CA PRO A 391 18.93 -12.64 -3.99
C PRO A 391 20.02 -11.69 -4.49
N GLU A 392 21.27 -12.06 -4.26
CA GLU A 392 22.40 -11.41 -4.90
C GLU A 392 22.52 -11.78 -6.38
N ASP A 393 23.29 -10.98 -7.12
CA ASP A 393 23.52 -11.15 -8.55
C ASP A 393 24.45 -12.32 -8.86
#